data_AF-A0A1G2JNV0-F1
#
_entry.id   AF-A0A1G2JNV0-F1
#
_cell.length_a   1.000
_cell.length_b   1.000
_cell.length_c   1.000
_cell.angle_alpha   90.00
_cell.angle_beta   90.00
_cell.angle_gamma   90.00
#
_symmetry.space_group_name_H-M   'P 1'
#
loop_
_entity.id
_entity.type
_entity.pdbx_description
1 polymer ?
#
loop_
_entity_poly.entity_id
_entity_poly.type
_entity_poly.pdbx_seq_one_letter_code
_entity_poly.pdbx_strand_id
1 'polypeptide(L)'
;MPKFIFFLLLLILIFLSLPLVGYLLNLIIGYLPPSSSVVYNAIIYNKKLQDRINLDALSHQDPTICDRLPESIPDVLPREGCYYFVARSLKLNNYSLCESLLSNDNPYYSSFVEKCLTQTALDMKNIIPCDRLQTLQTFVPVPPKATEYKQVEEVTIATEYGTKQPEFGFWCYYEYGRKYKDTTICNNIKDENTKNKCFTRLSSYMK
;
A
#
# COMPACT_ATOMS: atom_id res chain seq x y z
N MET A 1 48.56 4.49 -55.63
CA MET A 1 48.01 3.43 -54.76
C MET A 1 47.80 3.78 -53.28
N PRO A 2 48.63 4.60 -52.57
CA PRO A 2 48.44 4.79 -51.11
C PRO A 2 47.14 5.53 -50.73
N LYS A 3 46.60 6.38 -51.61
CA LYS A 3 45.36 7.14 -51.36
C LYS A 3 44.11 6.25 -51.23
N PHE A 4 44.07 5.10 -51.92
CA PHE A 4 42.92 4.20 -51.89
C PHE A 4 42.84 3.40 -50.59
N ILE A 5 44.00 2.96 -50.08
CA ILE A 5 44.10 2.23 -48.81
C ILE A 5 43.67 3.13 -47.64
N PHE A 6 44.08 4.40 -47.66
CA PHE A 6 43.67 5.37 -46.64
C PHE A 6 42.15 5.59 -46.64
N PHE A 7 41.53 5.69 -47.81
CA PHE A 7 40.07 5.87 -47.93
C PHE A 7 39.30 4.64 -47.42
N LEU A 8 39.80 3.43 -47.72
CA LEU A 8 39.18 2.18 -47.24
C LEU A 8 39.27 2.05 -45.71
N LEU A 9 40.42 2.38 -45.10
CA LEU A 9 40.59 2.35 -43.65
C LEU A 9 39.69 3.37 -42.94
N LEU A 10 39.51 4.56 -43.53
CA LEU A 10 38.60 5.58 -42.99
C LEU A 10 37.14 5.08 -42.98
N LEU A 11 36.69 4.44 -44.06
CA LEU A 11 35.35 3.85 -44.13
C LEU A 11 35.14 2.76 -43.09
N ILE A 12 36.11 1.86 -42.91
CA ILE A 12 36.05 0.79 -41.91
C ILE A 12 35.93 1.36 -40.49
N LEU A 13 36.69 2.41 -40.17
CA LEU A 13 36.61 3.09 -38.86
C LEU A 13 35.23 3.74 -38.63
N ILE A 14 34.65 4.35 -39.66
CA ILE A 14 33.29 4.92 -39.58
C ILE A 14 32.27 3.81 -39.29
N PHE A 15 32.31 2.70 -40.03
CA PHE A 15 31.37 1.60 -39.85
C PHE A 15 31.51 0.90 -38.48
N LEU A 16 32.73 0.79 -37.95
CA LEU A 16 32.97 0.24 -36.62
C LEU A 16 32.50 1.15 -35.48
N SER A 17 32.35 2.46 -35.73
CA SER A 17 31.88 3.41 -34.71
C SER A 17 30.36 3.48 -34.58
N LEU A 18 29.60 3.13 -35.63
CA LEU A 18 28.13 3.20 -35.64
C LEU A 18 27.44 2.38 -34.52
N PRO A 19 27.86 1.14 -34.20
CA PRO A 19 27.27 0.35 -33.10
C PRO A 19 27.55 0.99 -31.74
N LEU A 20 28.73 1.58 -31.56
CA LEU A 20 29.13 2.24 -30.32
C LEU A 20 28.30 3.51 -30.09
N VAL A 21 28.08 4.29 -31.16
CA VAL A 21 27.20 5.47 -31.12
C VAL A 21 25.75 5.07 -30.83
N GLY A 22 25.25 4.00 -31.45
CA GLY A 22 23.91 3.48 -31.16
C GLY A 22 23.76 3.01 -29.71
N TYR A 23 24.77 2.33 -29.16
CA TYR A 23 24.78 1.91 -27.75
C TYR A 23 24.81 3.09 -26.79
N LEU A 24 25.65 4.10 -27.05
CA LEU A 24 25.71 5.33 -26.25
C LEU A 24 24.41 6.14 -26.33
N LEU A 25 23.75 6.20 -27.50
CA LEU A 25 22.45 6.88 -27.63
C LEU A 25 21.37 6.18 -26.80
N ASN A 26 21.32 4.84 -26.83
CA ASN A 26 20.37 4.07 -26.04
C ASN A 26 20.61 4.21 -24.53
N LEU A 27 21.88 4.30 -24.10
CA LEU A 27 22.23 4.62 -22.72
C LEU A 27 21.75 6.03 -22.32
N ILE A 28 21.95 7.04 -23.17
CA ILE A 28 21.52 8.41 -22.89
C ILE A 28 20.00 8.51 -22.85
N ILE A 29 19.29 7.87 -23.79
CA ILE A 29 17.82 7.87 -23.85
C ILE A 29 17.22 7.09 -22.68
N GLY A 30 17.84 5.97 -22.27
CA GLY A 30 17.39 5.18 -21.13
C GLY A 30 17.62 5.84 -19.76
N TYR A 31 18.58 6.77 -19.67
CA TYR A 31 18.91 7.48 -18.42
C TYR A 31 18.31 8.87 -18.29
N LEU A 32 17.70 9.41 -19.34
CA LEU A 32 16.98 10.69 -19.21
C LEU A 32 15.73 10.45 -18.35
N PRO A 33 15.66 11.02 -17.12
CA PRO A 33 14.46 10.92 -16.34
C PRO A 33 13.31 11.50 -17.16
N PRO A 34 12.11 10.88 -17.13
CA PRO A 34 10.95 11.43 -17.82
C PRO A 34 10.82 12.90 -17.44
N SER A 35 10.60 13.76 -18.44
CA SER A 35 10.49 15.19 -18.17
C SER A 35 9.44 15.41 -17.09
N SER A 36 9.75 16.27 -16.12
CA SER A 36 8.90 16.52 -14.95
C SER A 36 7.46 16.88 -15.33
N SER A 37 7.25 17.44 -16.53
CA SER A 37 5.92 17.73 -17.08
C SER A 37 5.11 16.48 -17.44
N VAL A 38 5.72 15.41 -17.96
CA VAL A 38 5.03 14.17 -18.31
C VAL A 38 4.56 13.44 -17.05
N VAL A 39 5.43 13.34 -16.04
CA VAL A 39 5.09 12.73 -14.75
C VAL A 39 3.97 13.52 -14.07
N TYR A 40 4.06 14.85 -14.04
CA TYR A 40 3.05 15.69 -13.43
C TYR A 40 1.67 15.58 -14.09
N ASN A 41 1.63 15.57 -15.43
CA ASN A 41 0.37 15.41 -16.17
C ASN A 41 -0.26 14.04 -15.94
N ALA A 42 0.55 12.98 -15.84
CA ALA A 42 0.07 11.64 -15.50
C ALA A 42 -0.58 11.62 -14.10
N ILE A 43 0.06 12.21 -13.09
CA ILE A 43 -0.48 12.31 -11.73
C ILE A 43 -1.84 13.02 -11.71
N ILE A 44 -1.96 14.17 -12.39
CA ILE A 44 -3.23 14.91 -12.48
C ILE A 44 -4.33 14.10 -13.16
N TYR A 45 -4.00 13.46 -14.30
CA TYR A 45 -4.94 12.66 -15.05
C TYR A 45 -5.48 11.51 -14.20
N ASN A 46 -4.58 10.82 -13.49
CA ASN A 46 -4.93 9.69 -12.65
C ASN A 46 -5.79 10.10 -11.45
N LYS A 47 -5.52 11.25 -10.83
CA LYS A 47 -6.38 11.79 -9.77
C LYS A 47 -7.81 12.06 -10.26
N LYS A 48 -7.96 12.70 -11.43
CA LYS A 48 -9.29 12.95 -12.04
C LYS A 48 -10.01 11.66 -12.43
N LEU A 49 -9.27 10.63 -12.85
CA LEU A 49 -9.85 9.32 -13.11
C LEU A 49 -10.36 8.67 -11.82
N GLN A 50 -9.55 8.70 -10.76
CA GLN A 50 -9.94 8.20 -9.44
C GLN A 50 -11.18 8.93 -8.89
N ASP A 51 -11.21 10.26 -8.94
CA ASP A 51 -12.36 11.04 -8.46
C ASP A 51 -13.66 10.66 -9.21
N ARG A 52 -13.58 10.42 -10.53
CA ARG A 52 -14.72 9.98 -11.33
C ARG A 52 -15.18 8.57 -10.95
N ILE A 53 -14.24 7.63 -10.79
CA ILE A 53 -14.56 6.25 -10.39
C ILE A 53 -15.15 6.22 -8.98
N ASN A 54 -14.60 7.00 -8.05
CA ASN A 54 -15.12 7.15 -6.69
C ASN A 54 -16.57 7.65 -6.70
N LEU A 55 -16.87 8.67 -7.50
CA LEU A 55 -18.23 9.21 -7.64
C LEU A 55 -19.18 8.21 -8.31
N ASP A 56 -18.72 7.47 -9.31
CA ASP A 56 -19.50 6.44 -10.01
C ASP A 56 -19.84 5.25 -9.11
N ALA A 57 -18.86 4.77 -8.34
CA ALA A 57 -19.04 3.72 -7.34
C ALA A 57 -20.01 4.16 -6.24
N LEU A 58 -19.92 5.42 -5.80
CA LEU A 58 -20.81 5.99 -4.80
C LEU A 58 -22.24 6.16 -5.33
N SER A 59 -22.41 6.69 -6.55
CA SER A 59 -23.73 6.95 -7.13
C SER A 59 -24.52 5.67 -7.39
N HIS A 60 -23.84 4.60 -7.79
CA HIS A 60 -24.45 3.28 -8.02
C HIS A 60 -24.51 2.42 -6.76
N GLN A 61 -23.89 2.86 -5.65
CA GLN A 61 -23.68 2.05 -4.44
C GLN A 61 -22.99 0.70 -4.76
N ASP A 62 -22.16 0.69 -5.81
CA ASP A 62 -21.51 -0.51 -6.32
C ASP A 62 -19.98 -0.37 -6.18
N PRO A 63 -19.40 -0.98 -5.13
CA PRO A 63 -17.97 -0.90 -4.88
C PRO A 63 -17.14 -1.68 -5.90
N THR A 64 -17.71 -2.60 -6.67
CA THR A 64 -16.99 -3.33 -7.73
C THR A 64 -16.56 -2.39 -8.87
N ILE A 65 -17.17 -1.20 -8.96
CA ILE A 65 -16.74 -0.14 -9.88
C ILE A 65 -15.28 0.28 -9.58
N CYS A 66 -14.81 0.14 -8.34
CA CYS A 66 -13.42 0.40 -7.98
C CYS A 66 -12.44 -0.54 -8.72
N ASP A 67 -12.85 -1.75 -9.13
CA ASP A 67 -12.01 -2.68 -9.90
C ASP A 67 -11.60 -2.15 -11.27
N ARG A 68 -12.28 -1.10 -11.76
CA ARG A 68 -11.92 -0.39 -13.00
C ARG A 68 -10.65 0.44 -12.85
N LEU A 69 -10.15 0.66 -11.62
CA LEU A 69 -8.86 1.31 -11.40
C LEU A 69 -7.71 0.34 -11.76
N PRO A 70 -6.72 0.80 -12.54
CA PRO A 70 -5.55 0.00 -12.84
C PRO A 70 -4.74 -0.28 -11.57
N GLU A 71 -4.16 -1.48 -11.49
CA GLU A 71 -3.46 -1.99 -10.29
C GLU A 71 -2.21 -1.18 -9.93
N SER A 72 -1.55 -0.61 -10.93
CA SER A 72 -0.30 0.14 -10.74
C SER A 72 -0.43 1.54 -11.29
N ILE A 73 -0.89 2.48 -10.46
CA ILE A 73 -0.68 3.90 -10.72
C ILE A 73 0.40 4.42 -9.77
N PRO A 74 1.54 4.92 -10.28
CA PRO A 74 2.49 5.65 -9.46
C PRO A 74 1.80 6.85 -8.79
N ASP A 75 1.96 6.98 -7.47
CA ASP A 75 1.53 8.14 -6.67
C ASP A 75 0.02 8.45 -6.59
N VAL A 76 -0.84 7.55 -7.08
CA VAL A 76 -2.29 7.65 -6.85
C VAL A 76 -2.69 6.59 -5.84
N LEU A 77 -3.60 6.97 -4.93
CA LEU A 77 -4.17 6.03 -3.96
C LEU A 77 -4.65 4.82 -4.76
N PRO A 78 -4.08 3.62 -4.52
CA PRO A 78 -4.36 2.46 -5.33
C PRO A 78 -5.85 2.09 -5.20
N ARG A 79 -6.30 1.05 -5.92
CA ARG A 79 -7.72 0.62 -5.99
C ARG A 79 -8.45 0.65 -4.63
N GLU A 80 -7.72 0.41 -3.55
CA GLU A 80 -8.15 0.38 -2.16
C GLU A 80 -8.55 1.75 -1.61
N GLY A 81 -7.96 2.85 -2.11
CA GLY A 81 -8.40 4.21 -1.81
C GLY A 81 -9.82 4.47 -2.29
N CYS A 82 -10.22 3.89 -3.43
CA CYS A 82 -11.60 3.94 -3.91
C CYS A 82 -12.52 3.16 -2.99
N TYR A 83 -12.21 1.89 -2.71
CA TYR A 83 -13.01 1.08 -1.79
C TYR A 83 -13.15 1.73 -0.40
N TYR A 84 -12.07 2.29 0.15
CA TYR A 84 -12.11 3.05 1.40
C TYR A 84 -13.06 4.25 1.31
N PHE A 85 -12.96 5.03 0.23
CA PHE A 85 -13.84 6.17 0.00
C PHE A 85 -15.31 5.75 -0.11
N VAL A 86 -15.60 4.71 -0.86
CA VAL A 86 -16.96 4.19 -1.09
C VAL A 86 -17.55 3.62 0.21
N ALA A 87 -16.81 2.77 0.91
CA ALA A 87 -17.21 2.18 2.18
C ALA A 87 -17.57 3.27 3.21
N ARG A 88 -16.73 4.30 3.32
CA ARG A 88 -16.98 5.44 4.21
C ARG A 88 -18.18 6.27 3.78
N SER A 89 -18.30 6.55 2.48
CA SER A 89 -19.31 7.49 1.96
C SER A 89 -20.71 6.90 1.97
N LEU A 90 -20.84 5.59 1.76
CA LEU A 90 -22.13 4.93 1.78
C LEU A 90 -22.72 4.84 3.20
N LYS A 91 -21.91 5.06 4.25
CA LYS A 91 -22.30 4.90 5.68
C LYS A 91 -23.11 3.63 5.91
N LEU A 92 -22.88 2.61 5.09
CA LEU A 92 -23.61 1.38 5.20
C LEU A 92 -23.21 0.83 6.56
N ASN A 93 -24.18 0.39 7.35
CA ASN A 93 -23.94 -0.38 8.56
C ASN A 93 -23.22 -1.72 8.28
N ASN A 94 -22.62 -1.84 7.10
CA ASN A 94 -22.06 -3.02 6.51
C ASN A 94 -20.57 -2.76 6.25
N TYR A 95 -19.78 -2.94 7.32
CA TYR A 95 -18.33 -2.88 7.25
C TYR A 95 -17.71 -4.07 6.48
N SER A 96 -18.51 -5.00 5.93
CA SER A 96 -18.03 -6.06 5.03
C SER A 96 -17.30 -5.51 3.81
N LEU A 97 -17.64 -4.29 3.39
CA LEU A 97 -16.93 -3.54 2.37
C LEU A 97 -15.49 -3.19 2.75
N CYS A 98 -15.22 -2.97 4.03
CA CYS A 98 -13.85 -2.85 4.52
C CYS A 98 -13.17 -4.22 4.59
N GLU A 99 -13.91 -5.30 4.83
CA GLU A 99 -13.36 -6.67 4.88
C GLU A 99 -13.01 -7.19 3.47
N SER A 100 -13.73 -6.78 2.42
CA SER A 100 -13.38 -7.14 1.04
C SER A 100 -12.04 -6.56 0.59
N LEU A 101 -11.46 -5.59 1.32
CA LEU A 101 -10.09 -5.14 1.08
C LEU A 101 -9.02 -6.19 1.47
N LEU A 102 -9.38 -7.19 2.27
CA LEU A 102 -8.45 -8.24 2.71
C LEU A 102 -8.26 -9.37 1.70
N SER A 103 -9.18 -9.55 0.74
CA SER A 103 -9.14 -10.69 -0.18
C SER A 103 -8.01 -10.64 -1.21
N ASN A 104 -7.22 -9.57 -1.23
CA ASN A 104 -6.22 -9.34 -2.27
C ASN A 104 -4.79 -9.77 -1.90
N ASP A 105 -4.61 -10.62 -0.86
CA ASP A 105 -3.33 -11.22 -0.40
C ASP A 105 -2.14 -10.26 -0.17
N ASN A 106 -2.34 -8.95 -0.30
CA ASN A 106 -1.28 -7.98 -0.21
C ASN A 106 -1.14 -7.48 1.24
N PRO A 107 0.02 -7.67 1.88
CA PRO A 107 0.25 -7.27 3.27
C PRO A 107 0.11 -5.76 3.49
N TYR A 108 0.27 -4.94 2.45
CA TYR A 108 0.11 -3.48 2.54
C TYR A 108 -1.34 -3.05 2.79
N TYR A 109 -2.33 -3.90 2.50
CA TYR A 109 -3.76 -3.59 2.66
C TYR A 109 -4.26 -3.64 4.10
N SER A 110 -3.52 -4.27 5.00
CA SER A 110 -3.81 -4.30 6.43
C SER A 110 -4.06 -2.90 7.00
N SER A 111 -3.24 -1.91 6.61
CA SER A 111 -3.37 -0.53 7.06
C SER A 111 -4.64 0.19 6.57
N PHE A 112 -5.12 -0.12 5.36
CA PHE A 112 -6.35 0.46 4.81
C PHE A 112 -7.58 -0.17 5.45
N VAL A 113 -7.56 -1.48 5.67
CA VAL A 113 -8.61 -2.21 6.39
C VAL A 113 -8.76 -1.67 7.81
N GLU A 114 -7.64 -1.51 8.53
CA GLU A 114 -7.65 -0.94 9.89
C GLU A 114 -8.23 0.47 9.91
N LYS A 115 -7.82 1.35 9.00
CA LYS A 115 -8.38 2.70 8.88
C LYS A 115 -9.88 2.69 8.55
N CYS A 116 -10.30 1.83 7.62
CA CYS A 116 -11.69 1.69 7.19
C CYS A 116 -12.58 1.24 8.35
N LEU A 117 -12.21 0.15 9.02
CA LEU A 117 -12.96 -0.41 10.14
C LEU A 117 -12.94 0.54 11.36
N THR A 118 -11.81 1.19 11.64
CA THR A 118 -11.73 2.21 12.70
C THR A 118 -12.68 3.37 12.44
N GLN A 119 -12.60 3.97 11.25
CA GLN A 119 -13.47 5.10 10.93
C GLN A 119 -14.95 4.69 10.96
N THR A 120 -15.27 3.49 10.50
CA THR A 120 -16.63 2.94 10.54
C THR A 120 -17.12 2.77 11.98
N ALA A 121 -16.30 2.20 12.88
CA ALA A 121 -16.63 2.10 14.29
C ALA A 121 -16.92 3.48 14.91
N LEU A 122 -16.08 4.46 14.59
CA LEU A 122 -16.23 5.84 15.05
C LEU A 122 -17.50 6.49 14.50
N ASP A 123 -17.86 6.28 13.23
CA ASP A 123 -19.02 6.95 12.62
C ASP A 123 -20.35 6.31 13.05
N MET A 124 -20.35 4.99 13.24
CA MET A 124 -21.52 4.23 13.70
C MET A 124 -21.73 4.27 15.22
N LYS A 125 -20.75 4.76 16.00
CA LYS A 125 -20.70 4.62 17.47
C LYS A 125 -20.91 3.15 17.89
N ASN A 126 -20.23 2.25 17.19
CA ASN A 126 -20.35 0.82 17.37
C ASN A 126 -18.95 0.20 17.38
N ILE A 127 -18.61 -0.58 18.40
CA ILE A 127 -17.28 -1.18 18.55
C ILE A 127 -17.07 -2.45 17.72
N ILE A 128 -18.14 -3.06 17.21
CA ILE A 128 -18.08 -4.32 16.46
C ILE A 128 -17.04 -4.32 15.32
N PRO A 129 -16.86 -3.25 14.51
CA PRO A 129 -15.81 -3.22 13.51
C PRO A 129 -14.39 -3.34 14.09
N CYS A 130 -14.13 -2.83 15.31
CA CYS A 130 -12.87 -3.05 16.01
C CYS A 130 -12.70 -4.51 16.47
N ASP A 131 -13.79 -5.15 16.92
CA ASP A 131 -13.76 -6.58 17.29
C ASP A 131 -13.42 -7.45 16.07
N ARG A 132 -13.89 -7.05 14.89
CA ARG A 132 -13.51 -7.70 13.63
C ARG A 132 -12.03 -7.58 13.33
N LEU A 133 -11.40 -6.42 13.53
CA LEU A 133 -9.95 -6.28 13.33
C LEU A 133 -9.13 -7.29 14.14
N GLN A 134 -9.56 -7.62 15.36
CA GLN A 134 -8.88 -8.67 16.14
C GLN A 134 -9.01 -10.06 15.52
N THR A 135 -10.13 -10.35 14.84
CA THR A 135 -10.32 -11.64 14.14
C THR A 135 -9.57 -11.70 12.82
N LEU A 136 -9.27 -10.54 12.22
CA LEU A 136 -8.53 -10.40 10.97
C LEU A 136 -7.01 -10.49 11.15
N GLN A 137 -6.52 -10.66 12.39
CA GLN A 137 -5.14 -11.05 12.69
C GLN A 137 -4.87 -12.50 12.24
N THR A 138 -5.05 -12.79 10.97
CA THR A 138 -4.56 -14.02 10.34
C THR A 138 -3.28 -13.68 9.60
N PHE A 139 -2.19 -14.29 10.09
CA PHE A 139 -0.87 -14.42 9.49
C PHE A 139 -0.62 -13.51 8.28
N VAL A 140 -0.08 -12.31 8.51
CA VAL A 140 0.72 -11.67 7.48
C VAL A 140 1.95 -12.58 7.33
N PRO A 141 2.11 -13.32 6.20
CA PRO A 141 3.34 -14.05 5.99
C PRO A 141 4.46 -13.02 6.05
N VAL A 142 5.37 -13.19 7.01
CA VAL A 142 6.60 -12.40 7.03
C VAL A 142 7.21 -12.66 5.65
N PRO A 143 7.33 -11.64 4.76
CA PRO A 143 7.92 -11.87 3.46
C PRO A 143 9.26 -12.54 3.71
N PRO A 144 9.57 -13.67 3.04
CA PRO A 144 10.83 -14.35 3.26
C PRO A 144 11.92 -13.29 3.15
N LYS A 145 12.68 -13.11 4.25
CA LYS A 145 13.79 -12.14 4.28
C LYS A 145 14.54 -12.35 2.97
N ALA A 146 14.64 -11.30 2.15
CA ALA A 146 15.31 -11.36 0.85
C ALA A 146 16.72 -11.93 1.10
N THR A 147 16.86 -13.23 0.88
CA THR A 147 18.06 -14.02 1.18
C THR A 147 18.96 -13.90 -0.04
N GLU A 148 19.34 -12.66 -0.35
CA GLU A 148 20.33 -12.36 -1.39
C GLU A 148 21.16 -11.13 -0.97
N TYR A 149 21.74 -11.20 0.22
CA TYR A 149 23.01 -10.55 0.49
C TYR A 149 23.96 -11.59 1.11
N LYS A 150 24.79 -12.16 0.23
CA LYS A 150 26.06 -12.87 0.47
C LYS A 150 26.24 -13.60 1.80
N GLN A 151 26.18 -14.93 1.68
CA GLN A 151 26.87 -15.97 2.45
C GLN A 151 27.85 -15.48 3.53
N VAL A 152 27.44 -15.61 4.80
CA VAL A 152 28.35 -15.89 5.91
C VAL A 152 27.73 -17.06 6.68
N GLU A 153 28.51 -18.13 6.82
CA GLU A 153 28.17 -19.35 7.56
C GLU A 153 27.81 -19.04 9.01
N GLU A 154 26.56 -19.31 9.38
CA GLU A 154 26.16 -20.19 10.48
C GLU A 154 24.63 -20.21 10.51
N VAL A 155 24.06 -21.25 9.90
CA VAL A 155 22.61 -21.46 9.83
C VAL A 155 22.13 -21.97 11.19
N THR A 156 21.77 -21.04 12.08
CA THR A 156 20.78 -21.34 13.10
C THR A 156 19.41 -21.33 12.43
N ILE A 157 18.76 -22.49 12.42
CA ILE A 157 17.44 -22.71 11.84
C ILE A 157 16.45 -21.75 12.51
N ALA A 158 16.08 -20.67 11.82
CA ALA A 158 14.93 -19.86 12.17
C ALA A 158 13.66 -20.65 11.84
N THR A 159 13.27 -21.53 12.75
CA THR A 159 11.96 -22.18 12.74
C THR A 159 10.89 -21.11 12.94
N GLU A 160 10.02 -20.98 11.93
CA GLU A 160 8.57 -20.94 12.12
C GLU A 160 8.02 -20.03 13.23
N TYR A 161 8.20 -18.72 13.14
CA TYR A 161 7.33 -17.79 13.87
C TYR A 161 7.05 -16.56 13.00
N GLY A 162 5.88 -16.53 12.37
CA GLY A 162 5.26 -15.27 12.02
C GLY A 162 5.12 -14.48 13.32
N THR A 163 5.87 -13.40 13.47
CA THR A 163 5.70 -12.50 14.61
C THR A 163 4.26 -12.00 14.55
N LYS A 164 3.40 -12.45 15.47
CA LYS A 164 2.07 -11.85 15.69
C LYS A 164 2.28 -10.34 15.67
N GLN A 165 1.69 -9.61 14.73
CA GLN A 165 1.68 -8.15 14.81
C GLN A 165 0.82 -7.80 16.02
N PRO A 166 1.40 -7.48 17.19
CA PRO A 166 0.64 -7.42 18.44
C PRO A 166 -0.34 -6.24 18.49
N GLU A 167 -0.27 -5.37 17.48
CA GLU A 167 -0.91 -4.06 17.48
C GLU A 167 -2.04 -3.93 16.46
N PHE A 168 -2.34 -4.95 15.66
CA PHE A 168 -3.39 -4.83 14.66
C PHE A 168 -4.76 -4.73 15.35
N GLY A 169 -5.48 -3.61 15.17
CA GLY A 169 -6.74 -3.33 15.85
C GLY A 169 -6.58 -2.56 17.17
N PHE A 170 -5.38 -2.48 17.76
CA PHE A 170 -5.10 -1.65 18.93
C PHE A 170 -5.54 -0.20 18.70
N TRP A 171 -5.20 0.35 17.53
CA TRP A 171 -5.51 1.72 17.18
C TRP A 171 -7.01 1.96 17.08
N CYS A 172 -7.79 0.97 16.64
CA CYS A 172 -9.24 1.08 16.59
C CYS A 172 -9.85 1.33 17.97
N TYR A 173 -9.52 0.49 18.96
CA TYR A 173 -9.99 0.65 20.34
C TYR A 173 -9.50 1.94 20.98
N TYR A 174 -8.23 2.27 20.79
CA TYR A 174 -7.66 3.50 21.33
C TYR A 174 -8.37 4.74 20.76
N GLU A 175 -8.54 4.83 19.44
CA GLU A 175 -9.21 5.96 18.79
C GLU A 175 -10.68 6.07 19.21
N TYR A 176 -11.37 4.93 19.34
CA TYR A 176 -12.74 4.88 19.83
C TYR A 176 -12.86 5.38 21.26
N GLY A 177 -12.08 4.82 22.19
CA GLY A 177 -12.07 5.22 23.58
C GLY A 177 -11.63 6.67 23.77
N ARG A 178 -10.72 7.16 22.92
CA ARG A 178 -10.28 8.56 22.92
C ARG A 178 -11.41 9.51 22.52
N LYS A 179 -12.10 9.22 21.42
CA LYS A 179 -13.19 10.04 20.86
C LYS A 179 -14.39 10.10 21.81
N TYR A 180 -14.75 8.95 22.39
CA TYR A 180 -15.95 8.81 23.23
C TYR A 180 -15.66 8.86 24.73
N LYS A 181 -14.40 9.08 25.11
CA LYS A 181 -13.94 9.12 26.51
C LYS A 181 -14.32 7.88 27.31
N ASP A 182 -14.31 6.72 26.64
CA ASP A 182 -14.67 5.43 27.21
C ASP A 182 -13.43 4.54 27.33
N THR A 183 -12.90 4.42 28.55
CA THR A 183 -11.75 3.55 28.82
C THR A 183 -12.13 2.08 28.89
N THR A 184 -13.41 1.77 29.13
CA THR A 184 -13.87 0.37 29.27
C THR A 184 -13.75 -0.40 27.97
N ILE A 185 -13.67 0.31 26.84
CA ILE A 185 -13.46 -0.26 25.50
C ILE A 185 -12.18 -1.10 25.40
N CYS A 186 -11.15 -0.79 26.18
CA CYS A 186 -9.91 -1.57 26.20
C CYS A 186 -10.14 -3.00 26.71
N ASN A 187 -11.21 -3.27 27.48
CA ASN A 187 -11.54 -4.62 27.96
C ASN A 187 -11.88 -5.60 26.83
N ASN A 188 -12.24 -5.09 25.64
CA ASN A 188 -12.56 -5.93 24.49
C ASN A 188 -11.29 -6.46 23.80
N ILE A 189 -10.11 -5.92 24.11
CA ILE A 189 -8.83 -6.39 23.55
C ILE A 189 -8.44 -7.71 24.23
N LYS A 190 -8.23 -8.77 23.42
CA LYS A 190 -7.91 -10.12 23.91
C LYS A 190 -6.48 -10.26 24.45
N ASP A 191 -5.52 -9.60 23.81
CA ASP A 191 -4.11 -9.63 24.23
C ASP A 191 -3.90 -8.70 25.43
N GLU A 192 -3.48 -9.27 26.56
CA GLU A 192 -3.38 -8.54 27.83
C GLU A 192 -2.31 -7.43 27.78
N ASN A 193 -1.22 -7.61 27.03
CA ASN A 193 -0.19 -6.58 26.87
C ASN A 193 -0.73 -5.38 26.06
N THR A 194 -1.39 -5.65 24.93
CA THR A 194 -2.02 -4.63 24.09
C THR A 194 -3.18 -3.93 24.81
N LYS A 195 -3.95 -4.67 25.62
CA LYS A 195 -4.99 -4.13 26.51
C LYS A 195 -4.41 -3.16 27.55
N ASN A 196 -3.35 -3.55 28.26
CA ASN A 196 -2.68 -2.67 29.23
C ASN A 196 -2.08 -1.43 28.58
N LYS A 197 -1.52 -1.57 27.37
CA LYS A 197 -1.07 -0.44 26.54
C LYS A 197 -2.24 0.51 26.20
N CYS A 198 -3.42 -0.02 25.92
CA CYS A 198 -4.63 0.76 25.60
C CYS A 198 -5.05 1.61 26.80
N PHE A 199 -5.18 0.99 27.99
CA PHE A 199 -5.48 1.69 29.23
C PHE A 199 -4.47 2.79 29.55
N THR A 200 -3.18 2.47 29.44
CA THR A 200 -2.09 3.42 29.71
C THR A 200 -2.19 4.67 28.82
N ARG A 201 -2.37 4.47 27.50
CA ARG A 201 -2.49 5.60 26.56
C ARG A 201 -3.77 6.41 26.77
N LEU A 202 -4.92 5.77 26.96
CA LEU A 202 -6.17 6.49 27.22
C LEU A 202 -6.08 7.29 28.51
N SER A 203 -5.54 6.71 29.58
CA SER A 203 -5.38 7.39 30.87
C SER A 203 -4.46 8.61 30.77
N SER A 204 -3.40 8.54 29.94
CA SER A 204 -2.51 9.68 29.69
C SER A 204 -3.19 10.82 28.91
N TYR A 205 -4.18 10.51 28.07
CA TYR A 205 -4.89 11.49 27.24
C TYR A 205 -6.09 12.14 27.96
N MET A 206 -6.58 11.53 29.04
CA MET A 206 -7.75 12.02 29.80
C MET A 206 -7.38 12.88 31.00
N LYS A 207 -6.08 13.05 31.28
CA LYS A 207 -5.57 14.03 32.23
C LYS A 207 -5.59 15.41 31.60
#